data_AF-A0A160JIR2-F1
#
_entry.id   AF-A0A160JIR2-F1
#
_cell.length_a   1.000
_cell.length_b   1.000
_cell.length_c   1.000
_cell.angle_alpha   90.00
_cell.angle_beta   90.00
_cell.angle_gamma   90.00
#
_symmetry.space_group_name_H-M   'P 1'
#
loop_
_entity.id
_entity.type
_entity.pdbx_description
1 polymer ?
#
loop_
_entity_poly.entity_id
_entity_poly.type
_entity_poly.pdbx_seq_one_letter_code
_entity_poly.pdbx_strand_id
1 'polypeptide(L)'
;MRSLQPADPNSNSIPARSFSGAARAALVAALSLAGILTAALPASAAEGAPGALPPSVRIKPLMVPVVNGGRIEKYTQVEVNLEIGDALRLGEVQLSIPRLHDAVLTAIYKGIDEGWIVRGNIANVPALRRRIDESVIAMFGKDVVTRILITPIARQSSLQ
;
A
#
# COMPACT_ATOMS: atom_id res chain seq x y z
N MET A 1 66.81 -7.32 -2.02
CA MET A 1 65.48 -6.67 -2.07
C MET A 1 64.42 -7.78 -2.09
N ARG A 2 63.80 -8.07 -0.94
CA ARG A 2 62.74 -9.07 -0.78
C ARG A 2 61.45 -8.30 -0.50
N SER A 3 60.57 -8.24 -1.48
CA SER A 3 59.26 -7.61 -1.37
C SER A 3 58.35 -8.49 -0.51
N LEU A 4 57.75 -7.88 0.52
CA LEU A 4 56.70 -8.46 1.34
C LEU A 4 55.39 -8.37 0.57
N GLN A 5 54.82 -9.51 0.21
CA GLN A 5 53.50 -9.63 -0.40
C GLN A 5 52.43 -9.54 0.71
N PRO A 6 51.43 -8.64 0.62
CA PRO A 6 50.34 -8.57 1.60
C PRO A 6 49.33 -9.72 1.41
N ALA A 7 48.82 -10.21 2.54
CA ALA A 7 47.91 -11.35 2.64
C ALA A 7 46.48 -11.02 2.19
N ASP A 8 45.89 -11.94 1.42
CA ASP A 8 44.49 -11.91 0.97
C ASP A 8 43.52 -12.24 2.13
N PRO A 9 42.52 -11.38 2.45
CA PRO A 9 41.59 -11.61 3.55
C PRO A 9 40.32 -12.39 3.17
N ASN A 10 40.27 -13.08 2.02
CA ASN A 10 39.03 -13.67 1.51
C ASN A 10 39.11 -15.18 1.27
N SER A 11 39.52 -15.93 2.28
CA SER A 11 39.41 -17.39 2.32
C SER A 11 38.36 -17.80 3.36
N ASN A 12 37.11 -17.90 2.92
CA ASN A 12 36.06 -18.54 3.71
C ASN A 12 35.51 -19.72 2.92
N SER A 13 36.11 -20.88 3.16
CA SER A 13 35.80 -22.18 2.59
C SER A 13 34.48 -22.71 3.17
N ILE A 14 33.46 -22.78 2.33
CA ILE A 14 32.19 -23.45 2.64
C ILE A 14 32.36 -24.95 2.35
N PRO A 15 32.22 -25.87 3.32
CA PRO A 15 32.24 -27.30 3.04
C PRO A 15 30.91 -27.75 2.41
N ALA A 16 31.00 -28.28 1.19
CA ALA A 16 29.91 -28.97 0.51
C ALA A 16 29.55 -30.27 1.26
N ARG A 17 28.33 -30.34 1.79
CA ARG A 17 27.78 -31.56 2.38
C ARG A 17 27.26 -32.49 1.28
N SER A 18 27.99 -33.58 1.11
CA SER A 18 27.58 -34.80 0.42
C SER A 18 26.37 -35.44 1.12
N PHE A 19 25.28 -35.65 0.38
CA PHE A 19 24.23 -36.58 0.77
C PHE A 19 24.05 -37.61 -0.34
N SER A 20 24.78 -38.72 -0.17
CA SER A 20 24.48 -40.02 -0.78
C SER A 20 23.30 -40.63 -0.04
N GLY A 21 22.31 -41.15 -0.77
CA GLY A 21 21.13 -41.77 -0.18
C GLY A 21 20.20 -42.34 -1.25
N ALA A 22 20.68 -43.34 -1.98
CA ALA A 22 19.86 -44.18 -2.84
C ALA A 22 18.87 -45.01 -2.00
N ALA A 23 17.57 -44.82 -2.19
CA ALA A 23 16.53 -45.75 -1.80
C ALA A 23 15.44 -45.71 -2.88
N ARG A 24 15.62 -46.49 -3.94
CA ARG A 24 14.97 -47.79 -4.14
C ARG A 24 13.45 -47.70 -4.18
N ALA A 25 12.97 -47.75 -5.43
CA ALA A 25 11.64 -48.13 -5.87
C ALA A 25 10.99 -49.25 -5.05
N ALA A 26 9.69 -49.12 -4.79
CA ALA A 26 8.77 -50.24 -4.72
C ALA A 26 7.33 -49.76 -4.99
N LEU A 27 6.77 -50.33 -6.06
CA LEU A 27 5.42 -50.22 -6.57
C LEU A 27 4.54 -51.25 -5.86
N VAL A 28 3.44 -50.84 -5.21
CA VAL A 28 2.29 -51.75 -4.93
C VAL A 28 0.98 -50.94 -4.96
N ALA A 29 0.08 -51.40 -5.82
CA ALA A 29 -1.28 -50.94 -6.00
C ALA A 29 -2.23 -51.41 -4.90
N ALA A 30 -3.26 -50.64 -4.58
CA ALA A 30 -4.56 -51.17 -4.13
C ALA A 30 -5.66 -50.10 -4.18
N LEU A 31 -6.71 -50.40 -4.95
CA LEU A 31 -8.05 -49.82 -4.90
C LEU A 31 -8.55 -49.63 -3.46
N SER A 32 -9.10 -48.47 -3.15
CA SER A 32 -10.11 -48.32 -2.09
C SER A 32 -11.05 -47.16 -2.44
N LEU A 33 -12.20 -47.57 -2.95
CA LEU A 33 -13.38 -46.77 -3.19
C LEU A 33 -14.01 -46.43 -1.83
N ALA A 34 -13.92 -45.18 -1.38
CA ALA A 34 -14.69 -44.68 -0.25
C ALA A 34 -15.05 -43.21 -0.51
N GLY A 35 -16.29 -43.00 -0.95
CA GLY A 35 -16.88 -41.67 -1.04
C GLY A 35 -16.98 -41.05 0.34
N ILE A 36 -16.36 -39.88 0.51
CA ILE A 36 -16.66 -38.98 1.61
C ILE A 36 -17.14 -37.68 0.95
N LEU A 37 -18.43 -37.41 1.14
CA LEU A 37 -19.07 -36.13 0.92
C LEU A 37 -18.26 -35.07 1.70
N THR A 38 -17.44 -34.29 1.01
CA THR A 38 -16.79 -33.12 1.60
C THR A 38 -17.87 -32.05 1.78
N ALA A 39 -18.50 -32.06 2.96
CA ALA A 39 -19.39 -31.00 3.39
C ALA A 39 -18.63 -29.67 3.33
N ALA A 40 -19.19 -28.72 2.58
CA ALA A 40 -18.72 -27.34 2.53
C ALA A 40 -18.76 -26.76 3.95
N LEU A 41 -17.58 -26.51 4.53
CA LEU A 41 -17.45 -25.69 5.71
C LEU A 41 -17.85 -24.25 5.33
N PRO A 42 -18.83 -23.62 6.00
CA PRO A 42 -19.01 -22.19 5.89
C PRO A 42 -17.75 -21.53 6.45
N ALA A 43 -17.05 -20.79 5.60
CA ALA A 43 -15.89 -20.01 6.00
C ALA A 43 -16.31 -19.06 7.13
N SER A 44 -15.80 -19.32 8.33
CA SER A 44 -15.97 -18.48 9.51
C SER A 44 -15.65 -17.04 9.20
N ALA A 45 -16.53 -16.17 9.67
CA ALA A 45 -16.29 -14.75 9.87
C ALA A 45 -14.91 -14.52 10.48
N ALA A 46 -14.07 -13.74 9.78
CA ALA A 46 -12.89 -13.14 10.36
C ALA A 46 -13.35 -11.99 11.28
N GLU A 47 -13.85 -12.36 12.45
CA GLU A 47 -14.06 -11.42 13.55
C GLU A 47 -12.68 -11.00 14.09
N GLY A 48 -12.50 -9.69 14.22
CA GLY A 48 -11.20 -9.04 14.35
C GLY A 48 -10.32 -9.60 15.45
N ALA A 49 -9.15 -10.10 15.07
CA ALA A 49 -8.03 -10.29 15.99
C ALA A 49 -7.58 -8.91 16.50
N PRO A 50 -7.46 -8.70 17.83
CA PRO A 50 -6.94 -7.46 18.38
C PRO A 50 -5.47 -7.31 17.95
N GLY A 51 -5.24 -6.46 16.95
CA GLY A 51 -3.92 -6.26 16.34
C GLY A 51 -3.90 -6.27 14.81
N ALA A 52 -4.99 -6.67 14.15
CA ALA A 52 -5.11 -6.49 12.71
C ALA A 52 -5.26 -4.99 12.38
N LEU A 53 -4.37 -4.44 11.57
CA LEU A 53 -4.51 -3.08 11.05
C LEU A 53 -5.86 -2.96 10.33
N PRO A 54 -6.59 -1.84 10.49
CA PRO A 54 -7.85 -1.63 9.78
C PRO A 54 -7.66 -1.84 8.27
N PRO A 55 -8.62 -2.46 7.58
CA PRO A 55 -8.54 -2.60 6.13
C PRO A 55 -8.42 -1.22 5.49
N SER A 56 -7.51 -1.07 4.52
CA SER A 56 -7.21 0.24 3.94
C SER A 56 -7.32 0.26 2.42
N VAL A 57 -7.81 1.36 1.87
CA VAL A 57 -7.87 1.62 0.42
C VAL A 57 -6.89 2.73 0.07
N ARG A 58 -5.89 2.38 -0.73
CA ARG A 58 -4.86 3.32 -1.21
C ARG A 58 -5.28 3.92 -2.55
N ILE A 59 -5.34 5.25 -2.60
CA ILE A 59 -5.48 6.00 -3.85
C ILE A 59 -4.08 6.19 -4.44
N LYS A 60 -3.93 5.91 -5.73
CA LYS A 60 -2.65 6.10 -6.43
C LYS A 60 -2.18 7.55 -6.30
N PRO A 61 -0.86 7.78 -6.21
CA PRO A 61 -0.32 9.14 -6.10
C PRO A 61 -0.80 10.06 -7.22
N LEU A 62 -1.31 11.22 -6.82
CA LEU A 62 -1.77 12.27 -7.72
C LEU A 62 -0.62 13.25 -7.99
N MET A 63 -0.27 13.45 -9.26
CA MET A 63 0.61 14.54 -9.66
C MET A 63 -0.20 15.80 -9.89
N VAL A 64 0.07 16.85 -9.11
CA VAL A 64 -0.65 18.12 -9.24
C VAL A 64 0.33 19.26 -9.51
N PRO A 65 0.12 20.04 -10.61
CA PRO A 65 0.91 21.22 -10.86
C PRO A 65 0.50 22.33 -9.89
N VAL A 66 1.48 22.95 -9.25
CA VAL A 66 1.27 24.16 -8.46
C VAL A 66 1.62 25.36 -9.34
N VAL A 67 0.62 26.21 -9.59
CA VAL A 67 0.74 27.36 -10.49
C VAL A 67 0.93 28.63 -9.66
N ASN A 68 1.88 29.46 -10.07
CA ASN A 68 2.13 30.78 -9.48
C ASN A 68 2.36 31.78 -10.62
N GLY A 69 1.61 32.89 -10.61
CA GLY A 69 1.70 33.90 -11.67
C GLY A 69 1.45 33.35 -13.09
N GLY A 70 0.59 32.34 -13.23
CA GLY A 70 0.29 31.69 -14.52
C GLY A 70 1.35 30.71 -15.03
N ARG A 71 2.40 30.43 -14.27
CA ARG A 71 3.44 29.44 -14.60
C ARG A 71 3.43 28.29 -13.61
N ILE A 72 3.69 27.07 -14.09
CA ILE A 72 3.87 25.91 -13.22
C ILE A 72 5.20 26.06 -12.48
N GLU A 73 5.14 26.20 -11.17
CA GLU A 73 6.32 26.36 -10.30
C GLU A 73 6.89 24.98 -9.91
N LYS A 74 6.00 24.01 -9.62
CA LYS A 74 6.40 22.68 -9.17
C LYS A 74 5.27 21.67 -9.40
N TYR A 75 5.64 20.42 -9.69
CA TYR A 75 4.71 19.28 -9.58
C TYR A 75 4.86 18.64 -8.20
N THR A 76 3.77 18.56 -7.45
CA THR A 76 3.73 17.82 -6.17
C THR A 76 3.04 16.47 -6.36
N GLN A 77 3.50 15.46 -5.63
CA GLN A 77 2.87 14.15 -5.57
C GLN A 77 2.23 13.96 -4.21
N VAL A 78 0.95 13.64 -4.21
CA VAL A 78 0.19 13.41 -2.97
C VAL A 78 -0.43 12.02 -3.03
N GLU A 79 -0.19 11.24 -1.98
CA GLU A 79 -0.84 9.97 -1.77
C GLU A 79 -1.88 10.07 -0.66
N VAL A 80 -3.01 9.39 -0.85
CA VAL A 80 -4.08 9.32 0.14
C VAL A 80 -4.42 7.87 0.43
N ASN A 81 -4.42 7.50 1.70
CA ASN A 81 -4.83 6.19 2.17
C ASN A 81 -6.04 6.33 3.11
N LEU A 82 -7.07 5.53 2.89
CA LEU A 82 -8.32 5.55 3.65
C LEU A 82 -8.38 4.28 4.50
N GLU A 83 -8.39 4.42 5.83
CA GLU A 83 -8.67 3.31 6.74
C GLU A 83 -10.20 3.14 6.83
N ILE A 84 -10.66 1.93 6.58
CA ILE A 84 -12.07 1.58 6.53
C ILE A 84 -12.47 1.00 7.89
N GLY A 85 -13.47 1.62 8.53
CA GLY A 85 -14.01 1.15 9.80
C GLY A 85 -14.92 -0.06 9.65
N ASP A 86 -15.71 -0.08 8.58
CA ASP A 86 -16.63 -1.17 8.26
C ASP A 86 -16.03 -2.08 7.17
N ALA A 87 -15.46 -3.20 7.60
CA ALA A 87 -14.83 -4.17 6.70
C ALA A 87 -15.80 -4.75 5.66
N LEU A 88 -17.11 -4.79 5.94
CA LEU A 88 -18.12 -5.31 5.00
C LEU A 88 -18.28 -4.38 3.79
N ARG A 89 -17.97 -3.10 3.96
CA ARG A 89 -18.07 -2.08 2.90
C ARG A 89 -16.78 -1.87 2.13
N LEU A 90 -15.70 -2.59 2.47
CA LEU A 90 -14.42 -2.50 1.79
C LEU A 90 -14.56 -2.71 0.27
N GLY A 91 -15.33 -3.69 -0.17
CA GLY A 91 -15.54 -3.98 -1.59
C GLY A 91 -16.20 -2.82 -2.34
N GLU A 92 -17.18 -2.17 -1.73
CA GLU A 92 -17.85 -1.00 -2.31
C GLU A 92 -16.90 0.21 -2.44
N VAL A 93 -16.07 0.45 -1.42
CA VAL A 93 -15.07 1.51 -1.43
C VAL A 93 -14.00 1.24 -2.49
N GLN A 94 -13.56 -0.02 -2.65
CA GLN A 94 -12.61 -0.41 -3.70
C GLN A 94 -13.17 -0.20 -5.11
N LEU A 95 -14.44 -0.55 -5.35
CA LEU A 95 -15.09 -0.30 -6.64
C LEU A 95 -15.23 1.20 -6.94
N SER A 96 -15.24 2.03 -5.90
CA SER A 96 -15.39 3.48 -6.00
C SER A 96 -14.06 4.24 -6.08
N ILE A 97 -12.91 3.55 -6.19
CA ILE A 97 -11.58 4.18 -6.29
C ILE A 97 -11.51 5.28 -7.38
N PRO A 98 -12.04 5.11 -8.61
CA PRO A 98 -12.00 6.18 -9.61
C PRO A 98 -12.72 7.46 -9.15
N ARG A 99 -13.90 7.31 -8.51
CA ARG A 99 -14.65 8.46 -8.00
C ARG A 99 -13.95 9.11 -6.80
N LEU A 100 -13.35 8.30 -5.94
CA LEU A 100 -12.52 8.77 -4.83
C LEU A 100 -11.31 9.56 -5.32
N HIS A 101 -10.65 9.07 -6.37
CA HIS A 101 -9.54 9.76 -7.01
C HIS A 101 -9.94 11.15 -7.51
N ASP A 102 -11.08 11.27 -8.19
CA ASP A 102 -11.60 12.56 -8.66
C ASP A 102 -12.00 13.50 -7.51
N ALA A 103 -12.58 12.95 -6.44
CA ALA A 103 -12.94 13.70 -5.25
C ALA A 103 -11.70 14.25 -4.53
N VAL A 104 -10.65 13.44 -4.40
CA VAL A 104 -9.36 13.87 -3.84
C VAL A 104 -8.70 14.92 -4.73
N LEU A 105 -8.69 14.73 -6.06
CA LEU A 105 -8.12 15.70 -7.00
C LEU A 105 -8.83 17.06 -6.87
N THR A 106 -10.16 17.03 -6.81
CA THR A 106 -10.99 18.23 -6.58
C THR A 106 -10.65 18.90 -5.25
N ALA A 107 -10.49 18.13 -4.17
CA ALA A 107 -10.10 18.65 -2.87
C ALA A 107 -8.70 19.29 -2.88
N ILE A 108 -7.76 18.71 -3.63
CA ILE A 108 -6.41 19.26 -3.80
C ILE A 108 -6.45 20.58 -4.55
N TYR A 109 -7.15 20.67 -5.69
CA TYR A 109 -7.27 21.93 -6.44
C TYR A 109 -7.94 23.03 -5.62
N LYS A 110 -9.02 22.70 -4.90
CA LYS A 110 -9.61 23.64 -3.94
C LYS A 110 -8.60 24.05 -2.86
N GLY A 111 -7.79 23.12 -2.35
CA GLY A 111 -6.74 23.43 -1.39
C GLY A 111 -5.64 24.33 -1.95
N ILE A 112 -5.38 24.33 -3.26
CA ILE A 112 -4.49 25.29 -3.91
C ILE A 112 -5.14 26.68 -3.92
N ASP A 113 -6.40 26.77 -4.35
CA ASP A 113 -7.15 28.03 -4.42
C ASP A 113 -7.31 28.70 -3.04
N GLU A 114 -7.55 27.89 -2.00
CA GLU A 114 -7.71 28.34 -0.61
C GLU A 114 -6.36 28.56 0.11
N GLY A 115 -5.23 28.34 -0.56
CA GLY A 115 -3.89 28.52 0.01
C GLY A 115 -3.46 27.47 1.04
N TRP A 116 -4.16 26.33 1.13
CA TRP A 116 -3.76 25.19 1.97
C TRP A 116 -2.58 24.43 1.38
N ILE A 117 -2.33 24.59 0.09
CA ILE A 117 -1.20 24.02 -0.63
C ILE A 117 -0.44 25.17 -1.29
N VAL A 118 0.75 25.46 -0.80
CA VAL A 118 1.58 26.58 -1.26
C VAL A 118 2.89 26.05 -1.80
N ARG A 119 3.20 26.38 -3.06
CA ARG A 119 4.44 25.93 -3.75
C ARG A 119 4.67 24.41 -3.66
N GLY A 120 3.58 23.64 -3.71
CA GLY A 120 3.59 22.18 -3.65
C GLY A 120 3.73 21.57 -2.25
N ASN A 121 3.81 22.39 -1.20
CA ASN A 121 3.79 21.94 0.18
C ASN A 121 2.37 22.09 0.75
N ILE A 122 1.88 21.08 1.47
CA ILE A 122 0.59 21.13 2.15
C ILE A 122 0.77 21.93 3.45
N ALA A 123 0.45 23.22 3.41
CA ALA A 123 0.51 24.14 4.54
C ALA A 123 -0.61 23.88 5.57
N ASN A 124 -1.76 23.34 5.14
CA ASN A 124 -2.89 23.04 6.01
C ASN A 124 -3.46 21.64 5.76
N VAL A 125 -2.78 20.63 6.29
CA VAL A 125 -3.21 19.22 6.22
C VAL A 125 -4.60 19.00 6.86
N PRO A 126 -4.94 19.59 8.03
CA PRO A 126 -6.27 19.42 8.61
C PRO A 126 -7.42 19.88 7.71
N ALA A 127 -7.30 21.04 7.07
CA ALA A 127 -8.34 21.55 6.17
C ALA A 127 -8.51 20.67 4.92
N LEU A 128 -7.40 20.27 4.30
CA LEU A 128 -7.43 19.34 3.17
C LEU A 128 -8.05 18.00 3.55
N ARG A 129 -7.67 17.44 4.71
CA ARG A 129 -8.25 16.19 5.23
C ARG A 129 -9.75 16.33 5.43
N ARG A 130 -10.21 17.39 6.09
CA ARG A 130 -11.63 17.65 6.30
C ARG A 130 -12.38 17.73 4.97
N ARG A 131 -11.80 18.35 3.96
CA ARG A 131 -12.43 18.43 2.63
C ARG A 131 -12.58 17.07 1.95
N ILE A 132 -11.58 16.20 2.09
CA ILE A 132 -11.66 14.83 1.59
C ILE A 132 -12.70 14.04 2.39
N ASP A 133 -12.73 14.21 3.71
CA ASP A 133 -13.69 13.57 4.61
C ASP A 133 -15.15 13.92 4.26
N GLU A 134 -15.45 15.20 4.01
CA GLU A 134 -16.76 15.65 3.53
C GLU A 134 -17.20 14.92 2.25
N SER A 135 -16.29 14.76 1.28
CA SER A 135 -16.57 14.03 0.04
C SER A 135 -16.80 12.53 0.31
N VAL A 136 -16.00 11.92 1.17
CA VAL A 136 -16.11 10.51 1.54
C VAL A 136 -17.44 10.24 2.26
N ILE A 137 -17.83 11.09 3.21
CA ILE A 137 -19.11 11.00 3.92
C ILE A 137 -20.27 11.14 2.93
N ALA A 138 -20.19 12.05 1.96
CA ALA A 138 -21.21 12.20 0.93
C ALA A 138 -21.35 10.96 0.02
N MET A 139 -20.28 10.19 -0.16
CA MET A 139 -20.26 9.01 -1.03
C MET A 139 -20.70 7.73 -0.34
N PHE A 140 -20.25 7.50 0.89
CA PHE A 140 -20.43 6.22 1.58
C PHE A 140 -21.25 6.35 2.86
N GLY A 141 -21.47 7.57 3.36
CA GLY A 141 -22.05 7.82 4.67
C GLY A 141 -20.98 7.96 5.74
N LYS A 142 -21.42 8.38 6.93
CA LYS A 142 -20.57 8.56 8.10
C LYS A 142 -20.02 7.20 8.58
N ASP A 143 -18.84 7.23 9.21
CA ASP A 143 -18.21 6.11 9.92
C ASP A 143 -17.74 4.93 9.04
N VAL A 144 -17.96 4.97 7.72
CA VAL A 144 -17.38 3.97 6.79
C VAL A 144 -15.86 4.09 6.71
N VAL A 145 -15.36 5.33 6.63
CA VAL A 145 -13.92 5.63 6.68
C VAL A 145 -13.63 6.24 8.05
N THR A 146 -12.70 5.64 8.78
CA THR A 146 -12.33 6.05 10.14
C THR A 146 -11.13 6.96 10.17
N ARG A 147 -10.26 6.87 9.15
CA ARG A 147 -9.08 7.71 9.04
C ARG A 147 -8.69 7.97 7.59
N ILE A 148 -8.23 9.19 7.35
CA ILE A 148 -7.64 9.61 6.08
C ILE A 148 -6.19 10.04 6.34
N LEU A 149 -5.27 9.28 5.78
CA LEU A 149 -3.83 9.52 5.81
C LEU A 149 -3.43 10.22 4.51
N ILE A 150 -2.79 11.38 4.62
CA ILE A 150 -2.31 12.16 3.48
C ILE A 150 -0.79 12.20 3.58
N THR A 151 -0.12 11.63 2.58
CA THR A 151 1.34 11.53 2.55
C THR A 151 1.87 12.32 1.35
N PRO A 152 2.54 13.46 1.56
CA PRO A 152 3.26 14.12 0.49
C PRO A 152 4.45 13.24 0.09
N ILE A 153 4.56 12.92 -1.20
CA ILE A 153 5.70 12.20 -1.74
C ILE A 153 6.73 13.23 -2.17
N ALA A 154 7.78 13.39 -1.36
CA ALA A 154 8.93 14.18 -1.75
C ALA A 154 9.65 13.45 -2.90
N ARG A 155 9.73 14.07 -4.07
CA ARG A 155 10.76 13.69 -5.03
C ARG A 155 12.10 14.15 -4.45
N GLN A 156 12.96 13.21 -4.05
CA GLN A 156 14.38 13.50 -3.90
C GLN A 156 14.87 13.97 -5.27
N SER A 157 15.09 15.28 -5.42
CA SER A 157 15.87 15.80 -6.53
C SER A 157 17.29 15.26 -6.36
N SER A 158 17.61 14.16 -7.02
CA SER A 158 18.98 13.66 -7.15
C SER A 158 19.74 14.60 -8.09
N LEU A 159 20.13 15.77 -7.57
CA LEU A 159 21.08 16.67 -8.21
C LEU A 159 22.02 17.16 -7.12
N GLN A 160 23.15 16.46 -7.02
CA GLN A 160 24.43 17.01 -6.55
C GLN A 160 25.08 17.77 -7.69
#